data_AF-A0A8I1QN56-F1
#
_entry.id   AF-A0A8I1QN56-F1
#
_cell.length_a   1.000
_cell.length_b   1.000
_cell.length_c   1.000
_cell.angle_alpha   90.00
_cell.angle_beta   90.00
_cell.angle_gamma   90.00
#
_symmetry.space_group_name_H-M   'P 1'
#
loop_
_entity.id
_entity.type
_entity.pdbx_description
1 polymer ?
#
loop_
_entity_poly.entity_id
_entity_poly.type
_entity_poly.pdbx_seq_one_letter_code
_entity_poly.pdbx_strand_id
1 'polypeptide(L)'
;MNFNQRLVLAFVAPAVLFVAGLGGSIWSLTQTQSQFDRYINTEQAVASGVQEMYAQGLQMGQALRNIVLDPNNPQAFKNLEAAREAFDAAHKGTLEAARGTPAQAALAPLAGLRAEQANAQDKVLTLVKTSAAEAVAALNAEETPAWRKLRGALLEQVKASRELSAQTHSAVNASADRARVVALSLALLAVAVAVGLGFMVVRTLRQELGGDPAAARQAVHRIADGDLTGTMPESAYPHSLVGALATMQNAMRALVGQVHQSSQGIEVASGEIARGNQDLSARTEQTASNLQETAASMEQLTGTVRQSADSARQANQLAA
;
A
#
# COMPACT_ATOMS: atom_id res chain seq x y z
N MET A 1 -16.81 -6.28 15.26
CA MET A 1 -15.86 -6.51 14.15
C MET A 1 -14.87 -7.56 14.57
N ASN A 2 -14.90 -8.72 13.91
CA ASN A 2 -14.09 -9.90 14.26
C ASN A 2 -12.61 -9.68 13.89
N PHE A 3 -11.70 -10.45 14.48
CA PHE A 3 -10.24 -10.31 14.30
C PHE A 3 -9.84 -10.20 12.82
N ASN A 4 -10.34 -11.09 11.97
CA ASN A 4 -10.06 -11.09 10.53
C ASN A 4 -10.49 -9.78 9.84
N GLN A 5 -11.63 -9.20 10.22
CA GLN A 5 -12.09 -7.94 9.64
C GLN A 5 -11.16 -6.78 10.02
N ARG A 6 -10.63 -6.75 11.25
CA ARG A 6 -9.65 -5.73 11.67
C ARG A 6 -8.34 -5.86 10.91
N LEU A 7 -7.87 -7.10 10.72
CA LEU A 7 -6.64 -7.38 10.00
C LEU A 7 -6.75 -7.01 8.52
N VAL A 8 -7.84 -7.42 7.85
CA VAL A 8 -8.10 -7.02 6.45
C VAL A 8 -8.16 -5.50 6.32
N LEU A 9 -8.85 -4.81 7.23
CA LEU A 9 -8.98 -3.35 7.18
C LEU A 9 -7.63 -2.64 7.39
N ALA A 10 -6.75 -3.18 8.24
CA ALA A 10 -5.39 -2.68 8.46
C ALA A 10 -4.50 -2.72 7.21
N PHE A 11 -4.71 -3.68 6.30
CA PHE A 11 -3.96 -3.77 5.04
C PHE A 11 -4.67 -3.05 3.88
N VAL A 12 -5.99 -3.22 3.77
CA VAL A 12 -6.75 -2.70 2.63
C VAL A 12 -6.88 -1.18 2.68
N ALA A 13 -7.12 -0.58 3.85
CA ALA A 13 -7.35 0.87 3.92
C ALA A 13 -6.11 1.69 3.49
N PRO A 14 -4.88 1.41 3.98
CA PRO A 14 -3.68 2.09 3.48
C PRO A 14 -3.40 1.80 2.00
N ALA A 15 -3.63 0.56 1.54
CA ALA A 15 -3.42 0.19 0.15
C ALA A 15 -4.35 0.96 -0.80
N VAL A 16 -5.63 1.11 -0.45
CA VAL A 16 -6.59 1.91 -1.23
C VAL A 16 -6.17 3.37 -1.30
N LEU A 17 -5.74 3.96 -0.18
CA LEU A 17 -5.23 5.35 -0.16
C LEU A 17 -3.98 5.51 -1.03
N PHE A 18 -3.07 4.54 -0.99
CA PHE A 18 -1.87 4.53 -1.82
C PHE A 18 -2.21 4.43 -3.32
N VAL A 19 -3.10 3.52 -3.71
CA VAL A 19 -3.56 3.38 -5.10
C VAL A 19 -4.29 4.63 -5.57
N ALA A 20 -5.12 5.25 -4.73
CA ALA A 20 -5.79 6.51 -5.06
C ALA A 20 -4.76 7.65 -5.28
N GLY A 21 -3.75 7.74 -4.43
CA GLY A 21 -2.66 8.73 -4.58
C GLY A 21 -1.83 8.51 -5.84
N LEU A 22 -1.49 7.25 -6.17
CA LEU A 22 -0.81 6.90 -7.42
C LEU A 22 -1.67 7.23 -8.65
N GLY A 23 -2.96 6.87 -8.61
CA GLY A 23 -3.89 7.16 -9.69
C GLY A 23 -4.04 8.65 -9.96
N GLY A 24 -4.18 9.46 -8.89
CA GLY A 24 -4.20 10.92 -9.00
C GLY A 24 -2.90 11.50 -9.55
N SER A 25 -1.75 10.93 -9.19
CA SER A 25 -0.43 11.36 -9.68
C SER A 25 -0.26 11.06 -11.18
N ILE A 26 -0.65 9.86 -11.61
CA ILE A 26 -0.61 9.47 -13.04
C ILE A 26 -1.57 10.35 -13.85
N TRP A 27 -2.79 10.58 -13.35
CA TRP A 27 -3.76 11.46 -14.01
C TRP A 27 -3.27 12.91 -14.14
N SER A 28 -2.62 13.44 -13.10
CA SER A 28 -2.00 14.78 -13.19
C SER A 28 -0.84 14.82 -14.18
N LEU A 29 -0.03 13.76 -14.26
CA LEU A 29 1.07 13.67 -15.20
C LEU A 29 0.57 13.64 -16.65
N THR A 30 -0.46 12.84 -16.95
CA THR A 30 -1.04 12.79 -18.30
C THR A 30 -1.70 14.11 -18.69
N GLN A 31 -2.34 14.79 -17.74
CA GLN A 31 -2.89 16.12 -17.98
C GLN A 31 -1.79 17.16 -18.25
N THR A 32 -0.70 17.12 -17.48
CA THR A 32 0.46 18.00 -17.68
C THR A 32 1.12 17.76 -19.04
N GLN A 33 1.28 16.49 -19.43
CA GLN A 33 1.80 16.11 -20.73
C GLN A 33 0.92 16.67 -21.86
N SER A 34 -0.40 16.49 -21.79
CA SER A 34 -1.33 17.03 -22.78
C SER A 34 -1.30 18.56 -22.87
N GLN A 35 -1.20 19.26 -21.73
CA GLN A 35 -1.06 20.72 -21.71
C GLN A 35 0.27 21.16 -22.33
N PHE A 36 1.36 20.44 -22.06
CA PHE A 36 2.66 20.72 -22.64
C PHE A 36 2.69 20.48 -24.14
N ASP A 37 2.06 19.40 -24.62
CA ASP A 37 1.93 19.11 -26.05
C ASP A 37 1.14 20.23 -26.76
N ARG A 38 0.06 20.73 -26.14
CA ARG A 38 -0.67 21.89 -26.68
C ARG A 38 0.17 23.16 -26.69
N TYR A 39 0.92 23.40 -25.62
CA TYR A 39 1.82 24.55 -25.53
C TYR A 39 2.86 24.53 -26.66
N ILE A 40 3.55 23.42 -26.87
CA ILE A 40 4.59 23.30 -27.91
C ILE A 40 4.00 23.35 -29.31
N ASN A 41 2.99 22.52 -29.60
CA ASN A 41 2.50 22.35 -30.96
C ASN A 41 1.55 23.47 -31.42
N THR A 42 1.01 24.27 -30.50
CA THR A 42 0.09 25.35 -30.82
C THR A 42 0.62 26.70 -30.34
N GLU A 43 0.72 26.93 -29.03
CA GLU A 43 0.99 28.27 -28.49
C GLU A 43 2.39 28.78 -28.90
N GLN A 44 3.41 27.93 -28.71
CA GLN A 44 4.80 28.22 -29.09
C GLN A 44 4.99 28.26 -30.61
N ALA A 45 4.34 27.35 -31.34
CA ALA A 45 4.38 27.33 -32.80
C ALA A 45 3.79 28.62 -33.40
N VAL A 46 2.65 29.09 -32.88
CA VAL A 46 2.04 30.36 -33.28
C VAL A 46 2.95 31.54 -32.93
N ALA A 47 3.48 31.60 -31.71
CA ALA A 47 4.36 32.68 -31.28
C ALA A 47 5.62 32.78 -32.17
N SER A 48 6.24 31.64 -32.47
CA SER A 48 7.44 31.56 -33.30
C SER A 48 7.14 31.93 -34.75
N GLY A 49 6.03 31.45 -35.30
CA GLY A 49 5.62 31.78 -36.67
C GLY A 49 5.27 33.26 -36.86
N VAL A 50 4.64 33.90 -35.87
CA VAL A 50 4.40 35.35 -35.90
C VAL A 50 5.71 36.15 -35.79
N GLN A 51 6.66 35.70 -34.97
CA GLN A 51 8.00 36.32 -34.91
C GLN A 51 8.76 36.17 -36.22
N GLU A 52 8.66 35.02 -36.88
CA GLU A 52 9.27 34.77 -38.18
C GLU A 52 8.65 35.67 -39.25
N MET A 53 7.32 35.78 -39.30
CA MET A 53 6.62 36.73 -40.19
C MET A 53 7.11 38.18 -39.96
N TYR A 54 7.26 38.58 -38.70
CA TYR A 54 7.80 39.91 -38.37
C TYR A 54 9.23 40.10 -38.89
N ALA A 55 10.11 39.11 -38.67
CA ALA A 55 11.50 39.15 -39.12
C ALA A 55 11.59 39.19 -40.66
N GLN A 56 10.83 38.35 -41.36
CA GLN A 56 10.84 38.30 -42.82
C GLN A 56 10.23 39.56 -43.43
N GLY A 57 9.21 40.16 -42.81
CA GLY A 57 8.69 41.45 -43.27
C GLY A 57 9.71 42.60 -43.15
N LEU A 58 10.56 42.59 -42.11
CA LEU A 58 11.71 43.52 -42.03
C LEU A 58 12.74 43.24 -43.14
N GLN A 59 13.07 41.97 -43.40
CA GLN A 59 13.98 41.57 -44.48
C GLN A 59 13.45 42.00 -45.85
N MET A 60 12.15 41.83 -46.10
CA MET A 60 11.51 42.32 -47.32
C MET A 60 11.64 43.84 -47.46
N GLY A 61 11.37 44.59 -46.39
CA GLY A 61 11.50 46.04 -46.40
C GLY A 61 12.94 46.52 -46.64
N GLN A 62 13.93 45.79 -46.13
CA GLN A 62 15.35 46.06 -46.38
C GLN A 62 15.74 45.72 -47.83
N ALA A 63 15.35 44.55 -48.32
CA ALA A 63 15.63 44.11 -49.69
C ALA A 63 14.99 45.05 -50.73
N LEU A 64 13.74 45.47 -50.50
CA LEU A 64 13.04 46.42 -51.37
C LEU A 64 13.74 47.79 -51.39
N ARG A 65 14.21 48.29 -50.24
CA ARG A 65 15.02 49.51 -50.19
C ARG A 65 16.33 49.36 -50.96
N ASN A 66 17.01 48.23 -50.84
CA ASN A 66 18.22 47.95 -51.61
C ASN A 66 17.96 47.91 -53.12
N ILE A 67 16.82 47.36 -53.57
CA ILE A 67 16.41 47.39 -54.98
C ILE A 67 16.18 48.83 -55.46
N VAL A 68 15.53 49.66 -54.65
CA VAL A 68 15.27 51.07 -55.00
C VAL A 68 16.58 51.88 -55.06
N LEU A 69 17.55 51.56 -54.20
CA LEU A 69 18.87 52.21 -54.18
C LEU A 69 19.79 51.74 -55.33
N ASP A 70 19.79 50.45 -55.63
CA ASP A 70 20.57 49.84 -56.70
C ASP A 70 19.71 48.81 -57.47
N PRO A 71 18.98 49.27 -58.52
CA PRO A 71 18.09 48.40 -59.30
C PRO A 71 18.81 47.33 -60.10
N ASN A 72 20.13 47.43 -60.26
CA ASN A 72 20.93 46.47 -61.01
C ASN A 72 21.49 45.35 -60.12
N ASN A 73 21.20 45.36 -58.82
CA ASN A 73 21.68 44.34 -57.88
C ASN A 73 20.78 43.09 -57.89
N PRO A 74 21.17 41.99 -58.56
CA PRO A 74 20.33 40.79 -58.64
C PRO A 74 20.15 40.11 -57.28
N GLN A 75 21.09 40.30 -56.35
CA GLN A 75 21.00 39.69 -55.01
C GLN A 75 19.87 40.33 -54.19
N ALA A 76 19.59 41.62 -54.38
CA ALA A 76 18.51 42.29 -53.66
C ALA A 76 17.13 41.73 -54.05
N PHE A 77 16.92 41.41 -55.34
CA PHE A 77 15.71 40.73 -55.81
C PHE A 77 15.58 39.32 -55.23
N LYS A 78 16.66 38.52 -55.27
CA LYS A 78 16.68 37.18 -54.66
C LYS A 78 16.35 37.21 -53.17
N ASN A 79 16.91 38.18 -52.44
CA ASN A 79 16.65 38.33 -51.01
C ASN A 79 15.19 38.70 -50.74
N LEU A 80 14.59 39.57 -51.57
CA LEU A 80 13.17 39.92 -51.45
C LEU A 80 12.27 38.72 -51.70
N GLU A 81 12.54 37.95 -52.75
CA GLU A 81 11.79 36.74 -53.10
C GLU A 81 11.90 35.68 -52.01
N ALA A 82 13.11 35.37 -51.54
CA ALA A 82 13.32 34.43 -50.44
C ALA A 82 12.60 34.87 -49.15
N ALA A 83 12.61 36.17 -48.82
CA ALA A 83 11.90 36.67 -47.65
C ALA A 83 10.37 36.56 -47.82
N ARG A 84 9.84 36.81 -49.03
CA ARG A 84 8.41 36.59 -49.36
C ARG A 84 8.01 35.14 -49.17
N GLU A 85 8.77 34.20 -49.74
CA GLU A 85 8.51 32.77 -49.59
C GLU A 85 8.56 32.32 -48.12
N ALA A 86 9.57 32.76 -47.37
CA ALA A 86 9.71 32.44 -45.95
C ALA A 86 8.55 33.01 -45.11
N PHE A 87 8.11 34.23 -45.39
CA PHE A 87 6.94 34.81 -44.73
C PHE A 87 5.67 34.01 -45.02
N ASP A 88 5.42 33.67 -46.30
CA ASP A 88 4.21 32.98 -46.70
C ASP A 88 4.18 31.55 -46.12
N ALA A 89 5.34 30.88 -46.06
CA ALA A 89 5.51 29.59 -45.37
C ALA A 89 5.26 29.71 -43.85
N ALA A 90 5.84 30.72 -43.19
CA ALA A 90 5.62 30.98 -41.78
C ALA A 90 4.14 31.27 -41.48
N HIS A 91 3.49 32.09 -42.32
CA HIS A 91 2.07 32.41 -42.18
C HIS A 91 1.19 31.16 -42.30
N LYS A 92 1.43 30.32 -43.31
CA LYS A 92 0.72 29.05 -43.48
C LYS A 92 0.89 28.12 -42.28
N GLY A 93 2.13 27.89 -41.85
CA GLY A 93 2.41 27.03 -40.69
C GLY A 93 1.79 27.57 -39.40
N THR A 94 1.78 28.90 -39.22
CA THR A 94 1.12 29.55 -38.08
C THR A 94 -0.39 29.31 -38.09
N LEU A 95 -1.04 29.43 -39.25
CA LEU A 95 -2.48 29.16 -39.39
C LEU A 95 -2.83 27.70 -39.14
N GLU A 96 -1.99 26.77 -39.60
CA GLU A 96 -2.14 25.34 -39.34
C GLU A 96 -2.01 25.03 -37.84
N ALA A 97 -0.99 25.57 -37.17
CA ALA A 97 -0.79 25.42 -35.73
C ALA A 97 -1.92 26.06 -34.90
N ALA A 98 -2.48 27.17 -35.36
CA ALA A 98 -3.57 27.87 -34.69
C ALA A 98 -4.94 27.21 -34.88
N ARG A 99 -5.08 26.23 -35.77
CA ARG A 99 -6.39 25.68 -36.17
C ARG A 99 -7.19 25.16 -34.98
N GLY A 100 -8.45 25.60 -34.86
CA GLY A 100 -9.34 25.22 -33.77
C GLY A 100 -9.06 25.91 -32.44
N THR A 101 -8.15 26.89 -32.42
CA THR A 101 -7.82 27.66 -31.21
C THR A 101 -8.31 29.10 -31.31
N PRO A 102 -8.42 29.84 -30.19
CA PRO A 102 -8.76 31.26 -30.21
C PRO A 102 -7.80 32.11 -31.07
N ALA A 103 -6.54 31.68 -31.22
CA ALA A 103 -5.55 32.38 -32.04
C ALA A 103 -5.90 32.39 -33.53
N GLN A 104 -6.66 31.40 -34.03
CA GLN A 104 -7.02 31.32 -35.46
C GLN A 104 -7.77 32.57 -35.93
N ALA A 105 -8.75 33.02 -35.15
CA ALA A 105 -9.54 34.21 -35.48
C ALA A 105 -8.69 35.49 -35.40
N ALA A 106 -7.76 35.54 -34.43
CA ALA A 106 -6.87 36.68 -34.24
C ALA A 106 -5.86 36.85 -35.38
N LEU A 107 -5.48 35.75 -36.06
CA LEU A 107 -4.56 35.77 -37.21
C LEU A 107 -5.25 36.11 -38.54
N ALA A 108 -6.56 35.90 -38.66
CA ALA A 108 -7.28 36.06 -39.92
C ALA A 108 -7.09 37.43 -40.63
N PRO A 109 -7.02 38.58 -39.93
CA PRO A 109 -6.80 39.88 -40.58
C PRO A 109 -5.41 40.03 -41.23
N LEU A 110 -4.41 39.23 -40.82
CA LEU A 110 -3.03 39.35 -41.32
C LEU A 110 -2.95 39.09 -42.83
N ALA A 111 -3.78 38.19 -43.36
CA ALA A 111 -3.81 37.89 -44.79
C ALA A 111 -4.15 39.13 -45.63
N GLY A 112 -5.15 39.92 -45.20
CA GLY A 112 -5.56 41.14 -45.89
C GLY A 112 -4.47 42.23 -45.82
N LEU A 113 -3.88 42.43 -44.64
CA LEU A 113 -2.78 43.38 -44.45
C LEU A 113 -1.53 43.00 -45.26
N ARG A 114 -1.24 41.70 -45.36
CA ARG A 114 -0.15 41.19 -46.20
C ARG A 114 -0.42 41.39 -47.67
N ALA A 115 -1.65 41.17 -48.15
CA ALA A 115 -2.02 41.43 -49.54
C ALA A 115 -1.92 42.93 -49.89
N GLU A 116 -2.38 43.83 -49.00
CA GLU A 116 -2.22 45.28 -49.16
C GLU A 116 -0.74 45.66 -49.31
N GLN A 117 0.11 45.11 -48.43
CA GLN A 117 1.54 45.35 -48.46
C GLN A 117 2.23 44.75 -49.70
N ALA A 118 1.87 43.52 -50.10
CA ALA A 118 2.39 42.87 -51.32
C ALA A 118 2.11 43.71 -52.58
N ASN A 119 0.88 44.19 -52.74
CA ASN A 119 0.48 45.01 -53.88
C ASN A 119 1.30 46.31 -53.94
N ALA A 120 1.53 46.95 -52.79
CA ALA A 120 2.37 48.15 -52.71
C ALA A 120 3.85 47.85 -53.06
N GLN A 121 4.40 46.73 -52.61
CA GLN A 121 5.74 46.30 -53.01
C GLN A 121 5.84 46.06 -54.52
N ASP A 122 4.87 45.38 -55.13
CA ASP A 122 4.88 45.09 -56.57
C ASP A 122 4.78 46.37 -57.42
N LYS A 123 4.04 47.37 -56.92
CA LYS A 123 4.03 48.71 -57.53
C LYS A 123 5.41 49.36 -57.50
N VAL A 124 6.11 49.31 -56.36
CA VAL A 124 7.49 49.82 -56.24
C VAL A 124 8.43 49.10 -57.20
N LEU A 125 8.35 47.77 -57.29
CA LEU A 125 9.15 46.95 -58.22
C LEU A 125 8.85 47.24 -59.69
N THR A 126 7.63 47.67 -60.01
CA THR A 126 7.28 48.09 -61.36
C THR A 126 7.88 49.45 -61.68
N LEU A 127 7.73 50.42 -60.78
CA LEU A 127 8.22 51.80 -60.94
C LEU A 127 9.75 51.87 -60.98
N VAL A 128 10.46 51.01 -60.24
CA VAL A 128 11.93 51.04 -60.22
C VAL A 128 12.56 50.78 -61.60
N LYS A 129 11.81 50.14 -62.52
CA LYS A 129 12.25 49.88 -63.89
C LYS A 129 12.17 51.10 -64.80
N THR A 130 11.38 52.11 -64.43
CA THR A 130 11.10 53.30 -65.27
C THR A 130 11.55 54.60 -64.61
N SER A 131 11.36 54.75 -63.30
CA SER A 131 11.64 55.99 -62.56
C SER A 131 11.99 55.70 -61.10
N ALA A 132 13.24 55.95 -60.72
CA ALA A 132 13.70 55.82 -59.33
C ALA A 132 12.96 56.79 -58.39
N ALA A 133 12.64 58.01 -58.85
CA ALA A 133 11.93 59.00 -58.05
C ALA A 133 10.49 58.55 -57.72
N GLU A 134 9.77 58.00 -58.70
CA GLU A 134 8.42 57.47 -58.48
C GLU A 134 8.43 56.22 -57.59
N ALA A 135 9.43 55.35 -57.76
CA ALA A 135 9.60 54.17 -56.89
C ALA A 135 9.83 54.57 -55.43
N VAL A 136 10.68 55.57 -55.16
CA VAL A 136 10.89 56.13 -53.80
C VAL A 136 9.59 56.75 -53.26
N ALA A 137 8.84 57.49 -54.08
CA ALA A 137 7.57 58.08 -53.67
C ALA A 137 6.55 57.00 -53.27
N ALA A 138 6.38 55.96 -54.10
CA ALA A 138 5.48 54.83 -53.80
C ALA A 138 5.94 54.02 -52.57
N LEU A 139 7.25 53.80 -52.41
CA LEU A 139 7.81 53.11 -51.23
C LEU A 139 7.45 53.84 -49.93
N ASN A 140 7.53 55.17 -49.91
CA ASN A 140 7.28 55.99 -48.73
C ASN A 140 5.78 56.23 -48.47
N ALA A 141 4.99 56.44 -49.53
CA ALA A 141 3.58 56.81 -49.42
C ALA A 141 2.63 55.60 -49.36
N GLU A 142 3.03 54.44 -49.87
CA GLU A 142 2.16 53.26 -49.99
C GLU A 142 2.72 52.05 -49.24
N GLU A 143 3.94 51.59 -49.58
CA GLU A 143 4.49 50.35 -49.00
C GLU A 143 4.83 50.50 -47.52
N THR A 144 5.53 51.57 -47.15
CA THR A 144 5.93 51.80 -45.75
C THR A 144 4.73 51.92 -44.80
N PRO A 145 3.64 52.65 -45.14
CA PRO A 145 2.40 52.64 -44.37
C PRO A 145 1.72 51.27 -44.30
N ALA A 146 1.64 50.53 -45.42
CA ALA A 146 1.05 49.19 -45.45
C ALA A 146 1.84 48.21 -44.55
N TRP A 147 3.17 48.22 -44.64
CA TRP A 147 4.04 47.47 -43.73
C TRP A 147 3.84 47.89 -42.28
N ARG A 148 3.69 49.19 -41.97
CA ARG A 148 3.46 49.65 -40.60
C ARG A 148 2.17 49.08 -40.00
N LYS A 149 1.09 48.97 -40.80
CA LYS A 149 -0.16 48.33 -40.38
C LYS A 149 0.04 46.84 -40.10
N LEU A 150 0.65 46.11 -41.04
CA LEU A 150 0.94 44.68 -40.89
C LEU A 150 1.84 44.41 -39.68
N ARG A 151 2.93 45.17 -39.55
CA ARG A 151 3.85 45.13 -38.40
C ARG A 151 3.12 45.35 -37.08
N GLY A 152 2.23 46.34 -37.01
CA GLY A 152 1.43 46.61 -35.82
C GLY A 152 0.60 45.39 -35.41
N ALA A 153 -0.10 44.78 -36.38
CA ALA A 153 -0.89 43.57 -36.14
C ALA A 153 -0.02 42.37 -35.72
N LEU A 154 1.14 42.16 -36.35
CA LEU A 154 2.08 41.10 -35.96
C LEU A 154 2.59 41.30 -34.52
N LEU A 155 2.96 42.53 -34.14
CA LEU A 155 3.45 42.81 -32.78
C LEU A 155 2.37 42.65 -31.71
N GLU A 156 1.12 43.00 -32.02
CA GLU A 156 -0.03 42.70 -31.14
C GLU A 156 -0.19 41.19 -30.94
N GLN A 157 -0.05 40.38 -32.01
CA GLN A 157 -0.09 38.92 -31.88
C GLN A 157 1.10 38.37 -31.08
N VAL A 158 2.32 38.90 -31.26
CA VAL A 158 3.49 38.52 -30.42
C VAL A 158 3.20 38.80 -28.93
N LYS A 159 2.61 39.96 -28.62
CA LYS A 159 2.25 40.34 -27.25
C LYS A 159 1.18 39.40 -26.69
N ALA A 160 0.12 39.13 -27.46
CA ALA A 160 -0.95 38.22 -27.07
C ALA A 160 -0.43 36.79 -26.82
N SER A 161 0.43 36.27 -27.71
CA SER A 161 1.06 34.95 -27.51
C SER A 161 1.95 34.91 -26.27
N ARG A 162 2.75 35.95 -25.99
CA ARG A 162 3.59 36.00 -24.78
C ARG A 162 2.77 35.99 -23.50
N GLU A 163 1.68 36.75 -23.47
CA GLU A 163 0.77 36.81 -22.32
C GLU A 163 0.09 35.45 -22.10
N LEU A 164 -0.41 34.84 -23.17
CA LEU A 164 -1.00 33.50 -23.11
C LEU A 164 0.02 32.46 -22.60
N SER A 165 1.26 32.46 -23.12
CA SER A 165 2.31 31.55 -22.67
C SER A 165 2.66 31.75 -21.19
N ALA A 166 2.70 33.00 -20.69
CA ALA A 166 2.93 33.27 -19.27
C ALA A 166 1.78 32.74 -18.40
N GLN A 167 0.53 32.93 -18.83
CA GLN A 167 -0.65 32.38 -18.15
C GLN A 167 -0.64 30.86 -18.15
N THR A 168 -0.40 30.21 -19.30
CA THR A 168 -0.29 28.75 -19.41
C THR A 168 0.81 28.21 -18.51
N HIS A 169 2.00 28.81 -18.50
CA HIS A 169 3.10 28.38 -17.63
C HIS A 169 2.73 28.47 -16.14
N SER A 170 2.08 29.57 -15.71
CA SER A 170 1.62 29.71 -14.32
C SER A 170 0.54 28.69 -13.94
N ALA A 171 -0.40 28.40 -14.85
CA ALA A 171 -1.48 27.45 -14.64
C ALA A 171 -0.99 26.01 -14.59
N VAL A 172 -0.03 25.65 -15.45
CA VAL A 172 0.63 24.33 -15.45
C VAL A 172 1.36 24.12 -14.12
N ASN A 173 2.17 25.08 -13.68
CA ASN A 173 2.90 24.98 -12.40
C ASN A 173 1.96 24.88 -11.20
N ALA A 174 0.92 25.72 -11.14
CA ALA A 174 -0.08 25.64 -10.08
C ALA A 174 -0.82 24.29 -10.05
N SER A 175 -1.12 23.72 -11.23
CA SER A 175 -1.75 22.40 -11.32
C SER A 175 -0.81 21.29 -10.85
N ALA A 176 0.46 21.34 -11.24
CA ALA A 176 1.49 20.40 -10.80
C ALA A 176 1.73 20.47 -9.28
N ASP A 177 1.80 21.67 -8.70
CA ASP A 177 1.98 21.85 -7.26
C ASP A 177 0.77 21.37 -6.46
N ARG A 178 -0.46 21.65 -6.93
CA ARG A 178 -1.68 21.09 -6.32
C ARG A 178 -1.65 19.56 -6.33
N ALA A 179 -1.28 18.94 -7.45
CA ALA A 179 -1.19 17.49 -7.56
C ALA A 179 -0.13 16.92 -6.61
N ARG A 180 1.04 17.55 -6.49
CA ARG A 180 2.09 17.18 -5.52
C ARG A 180 1.58 17.26 -4.09
N VAL A 181 0.92 18.36 -3.71
CA VAL A 181 0.37 18.53 -2.35
C VAL A 181 -0.68 17.46 -2.06
N VAL A 182 -1.60 17.19 -2.98
CA VAL A 182 -2.62 16.13 -2.81
C VAL A 182 -1.97 14.75 -2.69
N ALA A 183 -1.00 14.42 -3.54
CA ALA A 183 -0.29 13.14 -3.50
C ALA A 183 0.48 12.95 -2.19
N LEU A 184 1.22 13.96 -1.73
CA LEU A 184 1.93 13.93 -0.45
C LEU A 184 0.96 13.83 0.74
N SER A 185 -0.15 14.55 0.70
CA SER A 185 -1.18 14.50 1.74
C SER A 185 -1.81 13.11 1.85
N LEU A 186 -2.13 12.49 0.71
CA LEU A 186 -2.65 11.12 0.67
C LEU A 186 -1.61 10.09 1.13
N ALA A 187 -0.34 10.26 0.76
CA ALA A 187 0.74 9.39 1.22
C ALA A 187 0.94 9.48 2.73
N LEU A 188 0.98 10.70 3.30
CA LEU A 188 1.08 10.91 4.74
C LEU A 188 -0.15 10.35 5.48
N LEU A 189 -1.35 10.54 4.94
CA LEU A 189 -2.57 9.97 5.49
C LEU A 189 -2.54 8.44 5.47
N ALA A 190 -2.08 7.83 4.37
CA ALA A 190 -1.95 6.37 4.26
C ALA A 190 -0.99 5.83 5.32
N VAL A 191 0.16 6.49 5.54
CA VAL A 191 1.12 6.11 6.59
C VAL A 191 0.50 6.27 7.98
N ALA A 192 -0.16 7.40 8.27
CA ALA A 192 -0.80 7.63 9.57
C ALA A 192 -1.89 6.58 9.87
N VAL A 193 -2.71 6.25 8.88
CA VAL A 193 -3.73 5.20 8.98
C VAL A 193 -3.09 3.82 9.17
N ALA A 194 -2.03 3.50 8.44
CA ALA A 194 -1.31 2.23 8.60
C ALA A 194 -0.71 2.09 10.00
N VAL A 195 -0.08 3.14 10.53
CA VAL A 195 0.48 3.15 11.89
C VAL A 195 -0.63 3.01 12.93
N GLY A 196 -1.72 3.77 12.81
CA GLY A 196 -2.85 3.71 13.74
C GLY A 196 -3.53 2.34 13.77
N LEU A 197 -3.82 1.77 12.60
CA LEU A 197 -4.40 0.44 12.48
C LEU A 197 -3.42 -0.66 12.92
N GLY A 198 -2.14 -0.54 12.57
CA GLY A 198 -1.09 -1.44 13.03
C GLY A 198 -0.97 -1.46 14.55
N PHE A 199 -0.96 -0.29 15.19
CA PHE A 199 -0.97 -0.18 16.64
C PHE A 199 -2.24 -0.80 17.26
N MET A 200 -3.42 -0.56 16.67
CA MET A 200 -4.68 -1.17 17.10
C MET A 200 -4.65 -2.71 17.00
N VAL A 201 -4.10 -3.26 15.91
CA VAL A 201 -3.97 -4.72 15.70
C VAL A 201 -3.00 -5.30 16.72
N VAL A 202 -1.82 -4.71 16.92
CA VAL A 202 -0.84 -5.16 17.92
C VAL A 202 -1.43 -5.11 19.32
N ARG A 203 -2.14 -4.02 19.68
CA ARG A 203 -2.81 -3.88 20.96
C ARG A 203 -3.89 -4.95 21.15
N THR A 204 -4.74 -5.17 20.14
CA THR A 204 -5.79 -6.20 20.18
C THR A 204 -5.17 -7.59 20.34
N LEU A 205 -4.13 -7.92 19.56
CA LEU A 205 -3.43 -9.20 19.65
C LEU A 205 -2.84 -9.43 21.04
N ARG A 206 -2.20 -8.41 21.64
CA ARG A 206 -1.67 -8.52 23.00
C ARG A 206 -2.77 -8.75 24.03
N GLN A 207 -3.94 -8.14 23.85
CA GLN A 207 -5.10 -8.34 24.73
C GLN A 207 -5.69 -9.75 24.61
N GLU A 208 -5.92 -10.22 23.38
CA GLU A 208 -6.48 -11.55 23.09
C GLU A 208 -5.50 -12.68 23.48
N LEU A 209 -4.21 -12.49 23.24
CA LEU A 209 -3.17 -13.46 23.63
C LEU A 209 -2.90 -13.43 25.13
N GLY A 210 -2.96 -12.25 25.76
CA GLY A 210 -2.71 -12.09 27.20
C GLY A 210 -1.24 -12.12 27.60
N GLY A 211 -0.32 -12.02 26.64
CA GLY A 211 1.11 -12.09 26.90
C GLY A 211 1.91 -12.37 25.64
N ASP A 212 3.18 -12.76 25.83
CA ASP A 212 4.04 -13.17 24.74
C ASP A 212 3.60 -14.54 24.17
N PRO A 213 3.22 -14.64 22.88
CA PRO A 213 2.86 -15.91 22.27
C PRO A 213 3.97 -16.96 22.29
N ALA A 214 5.26 -16.56 22.35
CA ALA A 214 6.34 -17.53 22.51
C ALA A 214 6.30 -18.20 23.89
N ALA A 215 6.06 -17.43 24.95
CA ALA A 215 5.90 -17.94 26.31
C ALA A 215 4.67 -18.83 26.45
N ALA A 216 3.54 -18.45 25.83
CA ALA A 216 2.33 -19.28 25.80
C ALA A 216 2.60 -20.64 25.14
N ARG A 217 3.29 -20.64 23.99
CA ARG A 217 3.64 -21.86 23.25
C ARG A 217 4.55 -22.79 24.07
N GLN A 218 5.55 -22.24 24.75
CA GLN A 218 6.43 -23.02 25.63
C GLN A 218 5.65 -23.65 26.80
N ALA A 219 4.72 -22.91 27.40
CA ALA A 219 3.89 -23.44 28.48
C ALA A 219 3.00 -24.59 28.01
N VAL A 220 2.41 -24.48 26.82
CA VAL A 220 1.62 -25.58 26.21
C VAL A 220 2.48 -26.82 25.98
N HIS A 221 3.72 -26.67 25.48
CA HIS A 221 4.62 -27.82 25.31
C HIS A 221 4.94 -28.52 26.62
N ARG A 222 5.26 -27.78 27.69
CA ARG A 222 5.48 -28.38 29.03
C ARG A 222 4.27 -29.15 29.53
N ILE A 223 3.08 -28.60 29.37
CA ILE A 223 1.83 -29.28 29.75
C ILE A 223 1.66 -30.58 28.94
N ALA A 224 1.94 -30.54 27.64
CA ALA A 224 1.87 -31.72 26.78
C ALA A 224 2.89 -32.81 27.18
N ASP A 225 4.06 -32.41 27.67
CA ASP A 225 5.09 -33.31 28.20
C ASP A 225 4.78 -33.81 29.63
N GLY A 226 3.64 -33.41 30.21
CA GLY A 226 3.22 -33.77 31.57
C GLY A 226 3.88 -32.95 32.69
N ASP A 227 4.72 -31.98 32.35
CA ASP A 227 5.29 -31.04 33.31
C ASP A 227 4.29 -29.92 33.64
N LEU A 228 3.56 -30.14 34.74
CA LEU A 228 2.65 -29.16 35.31
C LEU A 228 3.33 -28.28 36.37
N THR A 229 4.64 -28.35 36.60
CA THR A 229 5.29 -27.58 37.68
C THR A 229 5.59 -26.13 37.29
N GLY A 230 5.73 -25.85 35.98
CA GLY A 230 6.05 -24.52 35.47
C GLY A 230 4.97 -23.47 35.75
N THR A 231 5.39 -22.24 36.05
CA THR A 231 4.50 -21.08 36.21
C THR A 231 4.00 -20.58 34.84
N MET A 232 2.69 -20.35 34.73
CA MET A 232 2.10 -19.69 33.56
C MET A 232 2.44 -18.19 33.59
N PRO A 233 2.73 -17.53 32.45
CA PRO A 233 2.89 -16.09 32.41
C PRO A 233 1.64 -15.38 32.96
N GLU A 234 1.85 -14.34 33.75
CA GLU A 234 0.75 -13.53 34.29
C GLU A 234 0.06 -12.79 33.13
N SER A 235 -1.23 -13.03 32.96
CA SER A 235 -2.04 -12.30 31.99
C SER A 235 -2.87 -11.25 32.69
N ALA A 236 -2.75 -10.00 32.24
CA ALA A 236 -3.63 -8.90 32.67
C ALA A 236 -5.07 -9.06 32.13
N TYR A 237 -5.34 -10.07 31.30
CA TYR A 237 -6.61 -10.27 30.62
C TYR A 237 -7.15 -11.69 30.90
N PRO A 238 -8.10 -11.87 31.83
CA PRO A 238 -8.57 -13.20 32.25
C PRO A 238 -9.13 -14.07 31.12
N HIS A 239 -9.77 -13.43 30.12
CA HIS A 239 -10.36 -14.11 28.95
C HIS A 239 -9.37 -14.36 27.81
N SER A 240 -8.10 -13.99 28.00
CA SER A 240 -7.06 -14.23 27.00
C SER A 240 -6.71 -15.71 26.87
N LEU A 241 -6.02 -16.05 25.78
CA LEU A 241 -5.48 -17.39 25.58
C LEU A 241 -4.57 -17.84 26.74
N VAL A 242 -3.65 -16.97 27.20
CA VAL A 242 -2.77 -17.29 28.35
C VAL A 242 -3.58 -17.50 29.64
N GLY A 243 -4.61 -16.69 29.89
CA GLY A 243 -5.50 -16.87 31.04
C GLY A 243 -6.29 -18.18 31.00
N ALA A 244 -6.79 -18.56 29.82
CA ALA A 244 -7.44 -19.85 29.60
C ALA A 244 -6.47 -21.03 29.81
N LEU A 245 -5.23 -20.92 29.32
CA LEU A 245 -4.18 -21.93 29.52
C LEU A 245 -3.80 -22.08 31.01
N ALA A 246 -3.72 -20.98 31.76
CA ALA A 246 -3.49 -21.02 33.20
C ALA A 246 -4.59 -21.82 33.93
N THR A 247 -5.85 -21.55 33.56
CA THR A 247 -7.02 -22.23 34.11
C THR A 247 -6.98 -23.73 33.80
N MET A 248 -6.65 -24.10 32.56
CA MET A 248 -6.48 -25.49 32.14
C MET A 248 -5.35 -26.19 32.91
N GLN A 249 -4.20 -25.55 33.08
CA GLN A 249 -3.07 -26.11 33.85
C GLN A 249 -3.46 -26.38 35.30
N ASN A 250 -4.18 -25.45 35.94
CA ASN A 250 -4.63 -25.62 37.33
C ASN A 250 -5.67 -26.75 37.47
N ALA A 251 -6.60 -26.87 36.52
CA ALA A 251 -7.54 -27.99 36.49
C ALA A 251 -6.80 -29.34 36.34
N MET A 252 -5.79 -29.41 35.48
CA MET A 252 -4.95 -30.60 35.32
C MET A 252 -4.15 -30.93 36.59
N ARG A 253 -3.57 -29.93 37.26
CA ARG A 253 -2.89 -30.13 38.57
C ARG A 253 -3.84 -30.70 39.61
N ALA A 254 -5.05 -30.16 39.70
CA ALA A 254 -6.06 -30.64 40.65
C ALA A 254 -6.48 -32.09 40.35
N LEU A 255 -6.71 -32.43 39.08
CA LEU A 255 -7.02 -33.79 38.67
C LEU A 255 -5.89 -34.77 39.00
N VAL A 256 -4.63 -34.44 38.66
CA VAL A 256 -3.46 -35.28 38.98
C VAL A 256 -3.29 -35.42 40.49
N GLY A 257 -3.49 -34.35 41.27
CA GLY A 257 -3.46 -34.39 42.73
C GLY A 257 -4.52 -35.32 43.32
N GLN A 258 -5.75 -35.25 42.81
CA GLN A 258 -6.85 -36.13 43.23
C GLN A 258 -6.56 -37.61 42.91
N VAL A 259 -5.97 -37.88 41.74
CA VAL A 259 -5.54 -39.23 41.36
C VAL A 259 -4.44 -39.71 42.29
N HIS A 260 -3.43 -38.88 42.58
CA HIS A 260 -2.34 -39.23 43.50
C HIS A 260 -2.84 -39.52 44.91
N GLN A 261 -3.73 -38.69 45.45
CA GLN A 261 -4.33 -38.90 46.78
C GLN A 261 -5.16 -40.20 46.81
N SER A 262 -5.92 -40.48 45.74
CA SER A 262 -6.67 -41.73 45.61
C SER A 262 -5.74 -42.93 45.59
N SER A 263 -4.61 -42.85 44.86
CA SER A 263 -3.59 -43.90 44.83
C SER A 263 -2.93 -44.13 46.19
N GLN A 264 -2.60 -43.07 46.95
CA GLN A 264 -2.10 -43.20 48.33
C GLN A 264 -3.12 -43.88 49.25
N GLY A 265 -4.41 -43.53 49.11
CA GLY A 265 -5.49 -44.18 49.86
C GLY A 265 -5.58 -45.68 49.54
N ILE A 266 -5.46 -46.05 48.26
CA ILE A 266 -5.41 -47.46 47.82
C ILE A 266 -4.18 -48.17 48.38
N GLU A 267 -3.01 -47.52 48.39
CA GLU A 267 -1.77 -48.08 48.94
C GLU A 267 -1.91 -48.38 50.44
N VAL A 268 -2.42 -47.41 51.21
CA VAL A 268 -2.68 -47.58 52.66
C VAL A 268 -3.67 -48.71 52.91
N ALA A 269 -4.81 -48.72 52.21
CA ALA A 269 -5.82 -49.76 52.33
C ALA A 269 -5.26 -51.14 51.96
N SER A 270 -4.45 -51.22 50.91
CA SER A 270 -3.79 -52.47 50.50
C SER A 270 -2.80 -52.96 51.57
N GLY A 271 -2.07 -52.05 52.22
CA GLY A 271 -1.18 -52.36 53.33
C GLY A 271 -1.92 -52.80 54.60
N GLU A 272 -3.12 -52.29 54.86
CA GLU A 272 -4.01 -52.77 55.92
C GLU A 272 -4.57 -54.16 55.62
N ILE A 273 -5.02 -54.40 54.38
CA ILE A 273 -5.47 -55.72 53.92
C ILE A 273 -4.35 -56.75 54.06
N ALA A 274 -3.12 -56.39 53.65
CA ALA A 274 -1.97 -57.28 53.77
C ALA A 274 -1.69 -57.66 55.23
N ARG A 275 -1.73 -56.69 56.16
CA ARG A 275 -1.57 -56.93 57.60
C ARG A 275 -2.72 -57.75 58.18
N GLY A 276 -3.96 -57.45 57.80
CA GLY A 276 -5.14 -58.22 58.22
C GLY A 276 -5.08 -59.66 57.75
N ASN A 277 -4.61 -59.91 56.53
CA ASN A 277 -4.39 -61.27 56.02
C ASN A 277 -3.28 -62.00 56.80
N GLN A 278 -2.21 -61.32 57.23
CA GLN A 278 -1.18 -61.93 58.08
C GLN A 278 -1.72 -62.33 59.45
N ASP A 279 -2.48 -61.45 60.13
CA ASP A 279 -3.11 -61.77 61.42
C ASP A 279 -4.10 -62.93 61.29
N LEU A 280 -4.94 -62.90 60.25
CA LEU A 280 -5.88 -64.00 59.98
C LEU A 280 -5.13 -65.31 59.71
N SER A 281 -4.04 -65.29 58.95
CA SER A 281 -3.18 -66.45 58.71
C SER A 281 -2.61 -66.99 60.02
N ALA A 282 -2.04 -66.12 60.87
CA ALA A 282 -1.48 -66.51 62.16
C ALA A 282 -2.54 -67.10 63.10
N ARG A 283 -3.74 -66.51 63.16
CA ARG A 283 -4.87 -67.06 63.93
C ARG A 283 -5.36 -68.39 63.37
N THR A 284 -5.32 -68.57 62.05
CA THR A 284 -5.66 -69.83 61.39
C THR A 284 -4.64 -70.91 61.74
N GLU A 285 -3.35 -70.60 61.73
CA GLU A 285 -2.27 -71.50 62.19
C GLU A 285 -2.43 -71.87 63.68
N GLN A 286 -2.70 -70.89 64.54
CA GLN A 286 -2.96 -71.15 65.97
C GLN A 286 -4.19 -72.03 66.18
N THR A 287 -5.28 -71.76 65.45
CA THR A 287 -6.52 -72.56 65.54
C THR A 287 -6.27 -73.98 65.06
N ALA A 288 -5.51 -74.16 63.98
CA ALA A 288 -5.08 -75.47 63.50
C ALA A 288 -4.26 -76.21 64.57
N SER A 289 -3.32 -75.53 65.24
CA SER A 289 -2.55 -76.09 66.36
C SER A 289 -3.44 -76.50 67.53
N ASN A 290 -4.39 -75.65 67.95
CA ASN A 290 -5.32 -75.97 69.04
C ASN A 290 -6.24 -77.15 68.69
N LEU A 291 -6.68 -77.25 67.42
CA LEU A 291 -7.44 -78.40 66.91
C LEU A 291 -6.61 -79.67 66.95
N GLN A 292 -5.32 -79.57 66.63
CA GLN A 292 -4.39 -80.69 66.71
C GLN A 292 -4.18 -81.16 68.17
N GLU A 293 -4.05 -80.23 69.12
CA GLU A 293 -3.99 -80.54 70.56
C GLU A 293 -5.30 -81.14 71.10
N THR A 294 -6.44 -80.63 70.62
CA THR A 294 -7.77 -81.20 70.95
C THR A 294 -7.89 -82.62 70.40
N ALA A 295 -7.46 -82.85 69.15
CA ALA A 295 -7.46 -84.18 68.55
C ALA A 295 -6.56 -85.15 69.34
N ALA A 296 -5.36 -84.73 69.73
CA ALA A 296 -4.46 -85.53 70.58
C ALA A 296 -5.06 -85.81 71.98
N SER A 297 -5.70 -84.81 72.59
CA SER A 297 -6.40 -84.99 73.87
C SER A 297 -7.58 -85.94 73.75
N MET A 298 -8.32 -85.90 72.64
CA MET A 298 -9.39 -86.84 72.33
C MET A 298 -8.84 -88.26 72.09
N GLU A 299 -7.66 -88.40 71.48
CA GLU A 299 -6.95 -89.68 71.33
C GLU A 299 -6.58 -90.26 72.70
N GLN A 300 -6.02 -89.44 73.60
CA GLN A 300 -5.66 -89.84 74.96
C GLN A 300 -6.91 -90.17 75.81
N LEU A 301 -7.97 -89.37 75.73
CA LEU A 301 -9.26 -89.65 76.39
C LEU A 301 -9.86 -90.95 75.87
N THR A 302 -9.86 -91.16 74.55
CA THR A 302 -10.34 -92.40 73.94
C THR A 302 -9.52 -93.59 74.44
N GLY A 303 -8.20 -93.45 74.55
CA GLY A 303 -7.31 -94.44 75.17
C GLY A 303 -7.69 -94.74 76.62
N THR A 304 -7.95 -93.70 77.42
CA THR A 304 -8.32 -93.82 78.84
C THR A 304 -9.71 -94.44 79.02
N VAL A 305 -10.68 -94.11 78.16
CA VAL A 305 -12.01 -94.72 78.14
C VAL A 305 -11.91 -96.19 77.73
N ARG A 306 -11.06 -96.52 76.75
CA ARG A 306 -10.79 -97.91 76.36
C ARG A 306 -10.21 -98.70 77.53
N GLN A 307 -9.24 -98.12 78.23
CA GLN A 307 -8.65 -98.71 79.44
C GLN A 307 -9.67 -98.85 80.59
N SER A 308 -10.56 -97.87 80.78
CA SER A 308 -11.63 -97.92 81.78
C SER A 308 -12.68 -98.98 81.44
N ALA A 309 -13.03 -99.12 80.16
CA ALA A 309 -13.93 -100.14 79.67
C ALA A 309 -13.34 -101.55 79.85
N ASP A 310 -12.05 -101.74 79.56
CA ASP A 310 -11.36 -103.00 79.82
C ASP A 310 -11.28 -103.31 81.32
N SER A 311 -11.00 -102.30 82.16
CA SER A 311 -11.01 -102.45 83.63
C SER A 311 -12.39 -102.85 84.16
N ALA A 312 -13.47 -102.23 83.64
CA ALA A 312 -14.84 -102.58 84.02
C ALA A 312 -15.23 -104.00 83.56
N ARG A 313 -14.79 -104.44 82.37
CA ARG A 313 -14.97 -105.84 81.94
C ARG A 313 -14.23 -106.80 82.87
N GLN A 314 -13.01 -106.45 83.27
CA GLN A 314 -12.20 -107.26 84.18
C GLN A 314 -12.85 -107.37 85.57
N ALA A 315 -13.40 -106.27 86.09
CA ALA A 315 -14.17 -106.28 87.33
C ALA A 315 -15.47 -107.11 87.20
N ASN A 316 -16.18 -107.03 86.07
CA ASN A 316 -17.37 -107.83 85.83
C ASN A 316 -17.06 -109.33 85.72
N GLN A 317 -15.88 -109.70 85.20
CA GLN A 317 -15.41 -111.10 85.18
C GLN A 317 -15.00 -111.64 86.56
N LEU A 318 -14.64 -110.78 87.51
CA LEU A 318 -14.33 -111.16 88.89
C LEU A 318 -15.58 -111.28 89.78
N ALA A 319 -16.71 -110.70 89.35
CA ALA A 319 -17.99 -110.70 90.07
C ALA A 319 -18.98 -111.80 89.62
N ALA A 320 -18.60 -112.60 88.62
CA ALA A 320 -19.36 -113.74 88.08
C ALA A 320 -18.66 -115.06 88.39
#